data_AF-A0A7X9PA21-F1
#
_entry.id   AF-A0A7X9PA21-F1
#
_cell.length_a   1.000
_cell.length_b   1.000
_cell.length_c   1.000
_cell.angle_alpha   90.00
_cell.angle_beta   90.00
_cell.angle_gamma   90.00
#
_symmetry.space_group_name_H-M   'P 1'
#
loop_
_entity.id
_entity.type
_entity.pdbx_description
1 polymer ?
#
loop_
_entity_poly.entity_id
_entity_poly.type
_entity_poly.pdbx_seq_one_letter_code
_entity_poly.pdbx_strand_id
1 'polypeptide(L)'
;WNHPWTQTTVDPYREGDVNMWPDWPYGDPFVVYPGPDGPVDSIRWEVFAESLQDMALLKTVGIRADDPMLAEVQRYDEFPRTPAWINAARERLLGEA
;
A
#
# COMPACT_ATOMS: atom_id res chain seq x y z
N TRP A 1 -13.33 14.63 6.02
CA TRP A 1 -13.78 13.28 6.42
C TRP A 1 -15.15 13.41 7.02
N ASN A 2 -16.13 12.66 6.52
CA ASN A 2 -17.51 12.76 7.00
C ASN A 2 -18.00 11.40 7.44
N HIS A 3 -18.89 11.37 8.45
CA HIS A 3 -19.69 10.19 8.71
C HIS A 3 -20.52 9.87 7.45
N PRO A 4 -20.54 8.62 6.96
CA PRO A 4 -21.21 8.24 5.73
C PRO A 4 -22.65 8.72 5.69
N TRP A 5 -23.11 9.13 4.51
CA TRP A 5 -24.47 9.60 4.24
C TRP A 5 -24.89 10.89 4.98
N THR A 6 -23.95 11.54 5.66
CA THR A 6 -24.19 12.81 6.35
C THR A 6 -23.17 13.86 5.92
N GLN A 7 -23.40 15.11 6.31
CA GLN A 7 -22.42 16.20 6.21
C GLN A 7 -21.65 16.41 7.51
N THR A 8 -21.82 15.51 8.50
CA THR A 8 -21.14 15.60 9.78
C THR A 8 -19.66 15.26 9.60
N THR A 9 -18.80 16.24 9.84
CA THR A 9 -17.35 16.07 9.75
C THR A 9 -16.81 15.29 10.94
N VAL A 10 -15.79 14.46 10.68
CA VAL A 10 -15.03 13.69 11.65
C VAL A 10 -13.56 14.12 11.57
N ASP A 11 -12.86 14.14 12.70
CA ASP A 11 -11.42 14.38 12.74
C ASP A 11 -10.66 13.06 12.45
N PRO A 12 -10.07 12.88 11.26
CA PRO A 12 -9.41 11.63 10.87
C PRO A 12 -8.16 11.32 11.68
N TYR A 13 -7.57 12.31 12.36
CA TYR A 13 -6.39 12.11 13.22
C TYR A 13 -6.76 11.53 14.57
N ARG A 14 -8.06 11.51 14.91
CA ARG A 14 -8.58 11.01 16.18
C ARG A 14 -9.52 9.83 15.98
N GLU A 15 -10.28 9.83 14.89
CA GLU A 15 -11.25 8.79 14.57
C GLU A 15 -10.99 8.21 13.16
N GLY A 16 -10.67 6.91 13.12
CA GLY A 16 -10.15 6.23 11.93
C GLY A 16 -11.21 5.51 11.10
N ASP A 17 -12.41 5.33 11.63
CA ASP A 17 -13.50 4.56 11.02
C ASP A 17 -14.69 5.44 10.59
N VAL A 18 -14.58 6.76 10.74
CA VAL A 18 -15.67 7.74 10.57
C VAL A 18 -16.95 7.44 11.37
N ASN A 19 -16.79 6.89 12.58
CA ASN A 19 -17.82 6.38 13.51
C ASN A 19 -18.69 5.25 12.95
N MET A 20 -18.11 4.39 12.11
CA MET A 20 -18.82 3.26 11.49
C MET A 20 -18.52 1.91 12.12
N TRP A 21 -17.68 1.84 13.16
CA TRP A 21 -17.47 0.60 13.89
C TRP A 21 -18.77 0.10 14.52
N PRO A 22 -19.09 -1.20 14.43
CA PRO A 22 -18.25 -2.29 13.91
C PRO A 22 -18.44 -2.63 12.42
N ASP A 23 -19.26 -1.90 11.68
CA ASP A 23 -19.54 -2.20 10.28
C ASP A 23 -18.31 -1.99 9.40
N TRP A 24 -17.58 -0.88 9.61
CA TRP A 24 -16.35 -0.57 8.89
C TRP A 24 -15.14 -0.59 9.84
N PRO A 25 -14.09 -1.38 9.52
CA PRO A 25 -12.86 -1.35 10.29
C PRO A 25 -12.15 0.02 10.21
N TYR A 26 -11.35 0.31 11.23
CA TYR A 26 -10.50 1.50 11.26
C TYR A 26 -9.58 1.55 10.04
N GLY A 27 -9.58 2.67 9.34
CA GLY A 27 -8.79 2.91 8.14
C GLY A 27 -9.42 2.42 6.83
N ASP A 28 -10.55 1.71 6.85
CA ASP A 28 -11.30 1.36 5.64
C ASP A 28 -11.82 2.59 4.85
N PRO A 29 -12.39 3.63 5.49
CA PRO A 29 -12.96 4.74 4.75
C PRO A 29 -11.90 5.61 4.05
N PHE A 30 -10.61 5.45 4.37
CA PHE A 30 -9.54 6.31 3.85
C PHE A 30 -8.11 5.82 3.94
N VAL A 31 -7.28 6.30 3.01
CA VAL A 31 -5.83 6.02 2.94
C VAL A 31 -4.94 7.27 2.96
N VAL A 32 -5.50 8.48 2.99
CA VAL A 32 -4.75 9.74 3.11
C VAL A 32 -5.39 10.61 4.19
N TYR A 33 -4.66 11.60 4.70
CA TYR A 33 -5.09 12.52 5.76
C TYR A 33 -5.15 13.96 5.24
N PRO A 34 -5.86 14.90 5.87
CA PRO A 34 -5.91 16.29 5.45
C PRO A 34 -4.74 17.08 6.05
N GLY A 35 -3.99 17.80 5.23
CA GLY A 35 -2.92 18.70 5.67
C GLY A 35 -3.12 20.16 5.22
N PRO A 36 -2.36 21.10 5.79
CA PRO A 36 -2.46 22.52 5.45
C PRO A 36 -2.09 22.84 4.00
N ASP A 37 -1.19 22.04 3.40
CA ASP A 37 -0.67 22.23 2.04
C ASP A 37 -1.22 21.20 1.03
N GLY A 38 -2.21 20.41 1.43
CA GLY A 38 -2.76 19.31 0.64
C GLY A 38 -2.92 18.02 1.46
N PRO A 39 -3.33 16.90 0.83
CA PRO A 39 -3.38 15.61 1.51
C PRO A 39 -2.02 15.19 2.04
N VAL A 40 -2.02 14.60 3.24
CA VAL A 40 -0.86 13.96 3.87
C VAL A 40 -0.94 12.47 3.63
N ASP A 41 0.14 11.89 3.13
CA ASP A 41 0.21 10.46 2.84
C ASP A 41 0.18 9.62 4.10
N SER A 42 -0.52 8.49 4.04
CA SER A 42 -0.41 7.46 5.08
C SER A 42 0.66 6.44 4.70
N ILE A 43 1.12 5.68 5.69
CA ILE A 43 2.01 4.53 5.44
C ILE A 43 1.39 3.56 4.43
N ARG A 44 0.06 3.34 4.49
CA ARG A 44 -0.64 2.45 3.54
C ARG A 44 -0.64 3.00 2.12
N TRP A 45 -0.71 4.32 1.98
CA TRP A 45 -0.61 4.99 0.68
C TRP A 45 0.78 4.85 0.08
N GLU A 46 1.82 5.09 0.87
CA GLU A 46 3.21 4.93 0.43
C GLU A 46 3.54 3.49 0.03
N VAL A 47 3.14 2.51 0.85
CA VAL A 47 3.35 1.08 0.54
C VAL A 47 2.59 0.67 -0.72
N PHE A 48 1.38 1.20 -0.93
CA PHE A 48 0.63 0.96 -2.16
C PHE A 48 1.33 1.57 -3.38
N ALA A 49 1.79 2.82 -3.30
CA ALA A 49 2.54 3.49 -4.36
C ALA A 49 3.84 2.74 -4.70
N GLU A 50 4.57 2.28 -3.68
CA GLU A 50 5.77 1.45 -3.83
C GLU A 50 5.46 0.13 -4.57
N SER A 51 4.35 -0.54 -4.23
CA SER A 51 3.94 -1.77 -4.91
C SER A 51 3.63 -1.56 -6.41
N LEU A 52 3.12 -0.37 -6.79
CA LEU A 52 2.87 -0.04 -8.19
C LEU A 52 4.17 0.16 -8.96
N GLN A 53 5.21 0.70 -8.32
CA GLN A 53 6.55 0.82 -8.90
C GLN A 53 7.18 -0.56 -9.11
N ASP A 54 7.07 -1.46 -8.12
CA ASP A 54 7.53 -2.84 -8.26
C ASP A 54 6.81 -3.59 -9.38
N MET A 55 5.48 -3.45 -9.46
CA MET A 55 4.71 -4.03 -10.55
C MET A 55 5.12 -3.48 -11.91
N ALA A 56 5.40 -2.17 -12.00
CA ALA A 56 5.87 -1.56 -13.24
C ALA A 56 7.25 -2.10 -13.65
N LEU A 57 8.17 -2.25 -12.70
CA LEU A 57 9.50 -2.83 -12.94
C LEU A 57 9.39 -4.28 -13.44
N LEU A 58 8.66 -5.13 -12.72
CA LEU A 58 8.43 -6.53 -13.11
C LEU A 58 7.84 -6.65 -14.52
N LYS A 59 6.85 -5.80 -14.85
CA LYS A 59 6.26 -5.77 -16.20
C LYS A 59 7.24 -5.29 -17.26
N THR A 60 8.12 -4.35 -16.93
CA THR A 60 9.11 -3.78 -17.86
C THR A 60 10.14 -4.82 -18.28
N VAL A 61 10.63 -5.62 -17.33
CA VAL A 61 11.59 -6.70 -17.60
C VAL A 61 10.94 -8.02 -18.00
N GLY A 62 9.60 -8.07 -18.07
CA GLY A 62 8.86 -9.25 -18.56
C GLY A 62 8.75 -10.41 -17.56
N ILE A 63 8.97 -10.16 -16.28
CA ILE A 63 8.85 -11.17 -15.22
C ILE A 63 7.38 -11.54 -15.03
N ARG A 64 7.10 -12.85 -15.11
CA ARG A 64 5.77 -13.41 -14.88
C ARG A 64 5.56 -13.73 -13.41
N ALA A 65 4.30 -13.88 -13.01
CA ALA A 65 3.96 -14.22 -11.63
C ALA A 65 4.50 -15.60 -11.19
N ASP A 66 4.69 -16.52 -12.13
CA ASP A 66 5.23 -17.87 -11.92
C ASP A 66 6.75 -17.97 -12.15
N ASP A 67 7.44 -16.84 -12.33
CA ASP A 67 8.88 -16.82 -12.55
C ASP A 67 9.65 -17.35 -11.32
N PRO A 68 10.65 -18.23 -11.49
CA PRO A 68 11.49 -18.73 -10.39
C PRO A 68 12.12 -17.62 -9.53
N MET A 69 12.34 -16.42 -10.09
CA MET A 69 12.77 -15.24 -9.35
C MET A 69 11.86 -14.92 -8.15
N LEU A 70 10.56 -15.18 -8.27
CA LEU A 70 9.54 -14.87 -7.28
C LEU A 70 9.17 -16.10 -6.42
N ALA A 71 9.91 -17.21 -6.50
CA ALA A 71 9.56 -18.47 -5.81
C ALA A 71 9.46 -18.35 -4.28
N GLU A 72 10.12 -17.37 -3.66
CA GLU A 72 10.01 -17.09 -2.22
C GLU A 72 8.69 -16.38 -1.85
N VAL A 73 8.00 -15.77 -2.81
CA VAL A 73 6.69 -15.14 -2.64
C VAL A 73 5.59 -16.19 -2.84
N GLN A 74 5.25 -16.90 -1.77
CA GLN A 74 4.32 -18.03 -1.86
C GLN A 74 2.86 -17.57 -1.76
N ARG A 75 2.55 -16.65 -0.85
CA ARG A 75 1.21 -16.16 -0.56
C ARG A 75 1.24 -14.69 -0.14
N TYR A 76 0.08 -14.04 -0.16
CA TYR A 76 -0.05 -12.65 0.32
C TYR A 76 0.34 -12.48 1.79
N ASP A 77 0.30 -13.55 2.60
CA ASP A 77 0.72 -13.58 3.99
C ASP A 77 2.01 -14.39 4.23
N GLU A 78 2.62 -14.95 3.18
CA GLU A 78 3.85 -15.73 3.24
C GLU A 78 4.82 -15.32 2.12
N PHE A 79 5.65 -14.33 2.44
CA PHE A 79 6.69 -13.81 1.56
C PHE A 79 7.77 -13.08 2.38
N PRO A 80 8.98 -12.85 1.83
CA PRO A 80 10.03 -12.10 2.54
C PRO A 80 9.64 -10.61 2.68
N ARG A 81 9.59 -10.12 3.92
CA ARG A 81 9.21 -8.72 4.25
C ARG A 81 10.37 -7.86 4.73
N THR A 82 11.60 -8.33 4.56
CA THR A 82 12.77 -7.60 5.04
C THR A 82 13.19 -6.58 3.98
N PRO A 83 13.56 -5.35 4.38
CA PRO A 83 14.11 -4.38 3.44
C PRO A 83 15.32 -4.92 2.66
N ALA A 84 16.14 -5.75 3.30
CA ALA A 84 17.29 -6.39 2.67
C ALA A 84 16.90 -7.27 1.48
N TRP A 85 15.85 -8.09 1.62
CA TRP A 85 15.38 -8.95 0.52
C TRP A 85 14.75 -8.11 -0.60
N ILE A 86 13.90 -7.14 -0.26
CA ILE A 86 13.23 -6.26 -1.24
C ILE A 86 14.26 -5.49 -2.08
N ASN A 87 15.27 -4.89 -1.43
CA ASN A 87 16.32 -4.15 -2.12
C ASN A 87 17.14 -5.05 -3.04
N ALA A 88 17.56 -6.23 -2.57
CA ALA A 88 18.29 -7.18 -3.39
C ALA A 88 17.47 -7.68 -4.60
N ALA A 89 16.16 -7.92 -4.41
CA ALA A 89 15.27 -8.30 -5.49
C ALA A 89 15.14 -7.18 -6.55
N ARG A 90 14.96 -5.92 -6.12
CA ARG A 90 14.93 -4.76 -7.03
C ARG A 90 16.24 -4.56 -7.78
N GLU A 91 17.38 -4.65 -7.09
CA GLU A 91 18.70 -4.53 -7.72
C GLU A 91 18.91 -5.57 -8.81
N ARG A 92 18.47 -6.82 -8.58
CA ARG A 92 18.49 -7.87 -9.61
C ARG A 92 17.62 -7.51 -10.81
N LEU A 93 16.38 -7.06 -10.60
CA LEU A 93 15.48 -6.64 -11.69
C LEU A 93 16.04 -5.47 -12.50
N LEU A 94 16.60 -4.46 -11.82
CA LEU A 94 17.19 -3.30 -12.48
C LEU A 94 18.45 -3.66 -13.29
N GLY A 95 19.15 -4.74 -12.94
CA GLY A 95 20.25 -5.27 -13.74
C GLY A 95 19.81 -5.99 -15.02
N GLU A 96 18.53 -6.33 -15.14
CA GLU A 96 17.92 -6.99 -16.32
C GLU A 96 17.21 -5.99 -17.26
N ALA A 97 17.04 -4.73 -16.83
CA ALA A 97 16.40 -3.64 -17.59
C ALA A 97 17.38 -2.94 -18.55
#